data_AF-A0A6G2DG31-F1
#
_entry.id   AF-A0A6G2DG31-F1
#
_cell.length_a   1.000
_cell.length_b   1.000
_cell.length_c   1.000
_cell.angle_alpha   90.00
_cell.angle_beta   90.00
_cell.angle_gamma   90.00
#
_symmetry.space_group_name_H-M   'P 1'
#
loop_
_entity.id
_entity.type
_entity.pdbx_description
1 polymer ?
#
loop_
_entity_poly.entity_id
_entity_poly.type
_entity_poly.pdbx_seq_one_letter_code
_entity_poly.pdbx_strand_id
1 'polypeptide(L)'
;DIKWHFDSTIAIGQKVSTGDILGTVKETEVVNHKIMVPYGVSGEVVSIASGDFTIDEVVYEIKKLDGSFYKGTLMQKWPVRKGRPVSKRLIPEEPLITGQRVI
;
A
#
# COMPACT_ATOMS: atom_id res chain seq x y z
N ASP A 1 -21.96 5.62 1.95
CA ASP A 1 -20.59 5.09 1.87
C ASP A 1 -19.63 5.86 2.76
N ILE A 2 -18.65 5.15 3.32
CA ILE A 2 -17.62 5.72 4.19
C ILE A 2 -16.51 6.28 3.30
N LYS A 3 -16.17 7.56 3.51
CA LYS A 3 -15.04 8.21 2.84
C LYS A 3 -13.82 8.20 3.74
N TRP A 4 -12.67 8.00 3.13
CA TRP A 4 -11.38 7.94 3.78
C TRP A 4 -10.49 9.05 3.25
N HIS A 5 -9.87 9.79 4.17
CA HIS A 5 -8.88 10.80 3.81
C HIS A 5 -7.56 10.12 3.45
N PHE A 6 -7.16 10.24 2.19
CA PHE A 6 -5.89 9.75 1.69
C PHE A 6 -4.90 10.90 1.51
N ASP A 7 -3.76 10.78 2.19
CA ASP A 7 -2.62 11.66 2.06
C ASP A 7 -1.51 10.99 1.24
N SER A 8 -1.25 11.51 0.04
CA SER A 8 -0.16 11.04 -0.81
C SER A 8 1.21 11.43 -0.24
N THR A 9 2.13 10.47 -0.15
CA THR A 9 3.53 10.71 0.25
C THR A 9 4.50 10.77 -0.94
N ILE A 10 4.02 10.43 -2.14
CA ILE A 10 4.81 10.32 -3.37
C ILE A 10 4.39 11.40 -4.38
N ALA A 11 5.36 11.89 -5.16
CA ALA A 11 5.13 12.86 -6.21
C ALA A 11 4.89 12.21 -7.58
N ILE A 12 4.21 12.94 -8.47
CA ILE A 12 4.03 12.54 -9.87
C ILE A 12 5.41 12.47 -10.56
N GLY A 13 5.63 11.43 -11.36
CA GLY A 13 6.89 11.14 -12.05
C GLY A 13 7.87 10.27 -11.24
N GLN A 14 7.54 9.91 -10.00
CA GLN A 14 8.39 9.04 -9.20
C GLN A 14 8.29 7.58 -9.70
N LYS A 15 9.45 6.92 -9.80
CA LYS A 15 9.51 5.48 -10.07
C LYS A 15 9.20 4.71 -8.79
N VAL A 16 8.26 3.79 -8.89
CA VAL A 16 7.78 2.96 -7.79
C VAL A 16 7.78 1.50 -8.19
N SER A 17 7.98 0.66 -7.19
CA SER A 17 8.05 -0.79 -7.27
C SER A 17 7.06 -1.41 -6.30
N THR A 18 6.84 -2.72 -6.43
CA THR A 18 5.93 -3.46 -5.57
C THR A 18 6.28 -3.27 -4.08
N GLY A 19 5.29 -2.90 -3.28
CA GLY A 19 5.45 -2.67 -1.84
C GLY A 19 5.82 -1.24 -1.45
N ASP A 20 6.16 -0.37 -2.41
CA ASP A 20 6.41 1.05 -2.12
C ASP A 20 5.12 1.74 -1.64
N ILE A 21 5.27 2.68 -0.71
CA ILE A 21 4.15 3.38 -0.06
C ILE A 21 3.81 4.62 -0.88
N LEU A 22 2.61 4.64 -1.46
CA LEU A 22 2.07 5.77 -2.23
C LEU A 22 1.52 6.87 -1.34
N GLY A 23 0.99 6.49 -0.18
CA GLY A 23 0.43 7.39 0.80
C GLY A 23 -0.17 6.66 1.99
N THR A 24 -0.85 7.41 2.83
CA THR A 24 -1.44 6.90 4.07
C THR A 24 -2.88 7.35 4.23
N VAL A 25 -3.69 6.47 4.83
CA VAL A 25 -5.06 6.75 5.27
C VAL A 25 -5.11 6.59 6.78
N LYS A 26 -5.70 7.55 7.49
CA LYS A 26 -5.93 7.42 8.92
C LYS A 26 -7.16 6.54 9.17
N GLU A 27 -6.95 5.25 9.40
CA GLU A 27 -8.05 4.29 9.61
C GLU A 27 -8.67 4.43 11.00
N THR A 28 -7.82 4.62 12.01
CA THR A 28 -8.22 4.93 13.39
C THR A 28 -7.31 6.03 13.96
N GLU A 29 -7.57 6.50 15.17
CA GLU A 29 -6.69 7.49 15.82
C GLU A 29 -5.25 7.02 15.99
N VAL A 30 -5.04 5.70 16.07
CA VAL A 30 -3.74 5.07 16.35
C VAL A 30 -3.11 4.47 15.11
N VAL A 31 -3.91 3.95 14.17
CA VAL A 31 -3.42 3.19 13.01
C VAL A 31 -3.48 4.02 11.74
N ASN A 32 -2.30 4.29 11.17
CA ASN A 32 -2.14 4.83 9.83
C ASN A 32 -2.00 3.68 8.83
N HIS A 33 -3.03 3.48 8.01
CA HIS A 33 -3.06 2.49 6.96
C HIS A 33 -2.19 2.94 5.78
N LYS A 34 -1.21 2.12 5.40
CA LYS A 34 -0.29 2.44 4.30
C LYS A 34 -0.82 1.88 2.99
N ILE A 35 -1.07 2.76 2.03
CA ILE A 35 -1.47 2.37 0.67
C ILE A 35 -0.19 2.09 -0.12
N MET A 36 -0.04 0.84 -0.55
CA MET A 36 1.19 0.36 -1.19
C MET A 36 0.96 0.00 -2.66
N VAL A 37 2.02 -0.06 -3.45
CA VAL A 37 1.96 -0.58 -4.82
C VAL A 37 1.71 -2.09 -4.80
N PRO A 38 0.71 -2.61 -5.53
CA PRO A 38 0.37 -4.03 -5.52
C PRO A 38 1.44 -4.89 -6.19
N TYR A 39 1.41 -6.19 -5.88
CA TYR A 39 2.33 -7.15 -6.48
C TYR A 39 2.23 -7.23 -8.00
N GLY A 40 3.38 -7.26 -8.67
CA GLY A 40 3.44 -7.34 -10.13
C GLY A 40 3.17 -6.00 -10.82
N VAL A 41 3.13 -4.91 -10.06
CA VAL A 41 3.09 -3.55 -10.59
C VAL A 41 4.39 -2.85 -10.21
N SER A 42 5.04 -2.29 -11.23
CA SER A 42 6.20 -1.41 -11.12
C SER A 42 6.19 -0.46 -12.31
N GLY A 43 6.71 0.74 -12.13
CA GLY A 43 6.64 1.76 -13.16
C GLY A 43 6.76 3.17 -12.59
N GLU A 44 6.17 4.13 -13.29
CA GLU A 44 6.20 5.54 -12.94
C GLU A 44 4.80 6.02 -12.56
N VAL A 45 4.68 6.78 -11.47
CA VAL A 45 3.40 7.38 -11.05
C VAL A 45 3.03 8.49 -12.02
N VAL A 46 1.91 8.34 -12.72
CA VAL A 46 1.41 9.33 -13.69
C VAL A 46 0.42 10.28 -13.06
N SER A 47 -0.40 9.77 -12.16
CA SER A 47 -1.35 10.58 -11.40
C SER A 47 -1.50 10.02 -10.00
N ILE A 48 -1.64 10.93 -9.04
CA ILE A 48 -1.96 10.63 -7.65
C ILE A 48 -2.71 11.85 -7.10
N ALA A 49 -3.79 11.60 -6.37
CA ALA A 49 -4.60 12.67 -5.77
C ALA A 49 -4.73 12.43 -4.27
N SER A 50 -4.60 13.50 -3.47
CA SER A 50 -4.94 13.49 -2.05
C SER A 50 -6.34 14.04 -1.83
N GLY A 51 -7.05 13.53 -0.82
CA GLY A 51 -8.41 13.94 -0.51
C GLY A 51 -9.27 12.81 0.04
N ASP A 52 -10.59 13.04 0.05
CA ASP A 52 -11.56 12.10 0.60
C ASP A 52 -12.13 11.19 -0.50
N PHE A 53 -11.76 9.92 -0.46
CA PHE A 53 -12.15 8.92 -1.45
C PHE A 53 -12.92 7.76 -0.82
N THR A 54 -13.76 7.11 -1.62
CA THR A 54 -14.28 5.78 -1.25
C THR A 54 -13.27 4.69 -1.61
N ILE A 55 -13.46 3.49 -1.07
CA ILE A 55 -12.51 2.38 -1.20
C ILE A 55 -12.40 1.87 -2.66
N ASP A 56 -13.45 2.05 -3.45
CA ASP A 56 -13.55 1.61 -4.85
C ASP A 56 -13.19 2.71 -5.85
N GLU A 57 -12.94 3.94 -5.40
CA GLU A 57 -12.51 5.04 -6.25
C GLU A 57 -11.04 4.89 -6.66
N VAL A 58 -10.74 5.26 -7.91
CA VAL A 58 -9.38 5.27 -8.42
C VAL A 58 -8.66 6.51 -7.90
N VAL A 59 -7.58 6.29 -7.14
CA VAL A 59 -6.82 7.36 -6.46
C VAL A 59 -5.47 7.63 -7.13
N TYR A 60 -4.91 6.63 -7.82
CA TYR A 60 -3.61 6.75 -8.47
C TYR A 60 -3.53 5.92 -9.75
N GLU A 61 -2.69 6.36 -10.68
CA GLU A 61 -2.35 5.63 -11.89
C GLU A 61 -0.84 5.46 -12.05
N ILE A 62 -0.41 4.23 -12.34
CA ILE A 62 1.00 3.87 -12.55
C ILE A 62 1.17 3.40 -13.99
N LYS A 63 2.10 4.01 -14.72
CA LYS A 63 2.50 3.57 -16.05
C LYS A 63 3.55 2.48 -15.93
N LYS A 64 3.19 1.26 -16.36
CA LYS A 64 4.11 0.12 -16.39
C LYS A 64 5.12 0.27 -17.53
N LEU A 65 6.21 -0.50 -17.42
CA LEU A 65 7.24 -0.61 -18.45
C LEU A 65 6.67 -1.10 -19.80
N ASP A 66 5.67 -1.97 -19.76
CA ASP A 66 4.98 -2.49 -20.96
C ASP A 66 4.09 -1.45 -21.67
N GLY A 67 4.05 -0.20 -21.17
CA GLY A 67 3.22 0.88 -21.71
C GLY A 67 1.75 0.86 -21.25
N SER A 68 1.34 -0.15 -20.49
CA SER A 68 0.00 -0.22 -19.89
C SER A 68 -0.11 0.65 -18.63
N PHE A 69 -1.32 1.16 -18.38
CA PHE A 69 -1.63 1.95 -17.18
C PHE A 69 -2.35 1.08 -16.16
N TYR A 70 -1.87 1.09 -14.93
CA TYR A 70 -2.52 0.45 -13.80
C TYR A 70 -3.26 1.50 -12.98
N LYS A 71 -4.57 1.33 -12.84
CA LYS A 71 -5.43 2.15 -12.00
C LYS A 71 -5.60 1.48 -10.65
N GLY A 72 -5.18 2.17 -9.59
CA GLY A 72 -5.25 1.67 -8.23
C GLY A 72 -6.32 2.38 -7.40
N THR A 73 -6.96 1.63 -6.52
CA THR A 73 -7.86 2.15 -5.48
C THR A 73 -7.20 2.02 -4.10
N LEU A 74 -7.91 2.43 -3.05
CA LEU A 74 -7.41 2.26 -1.66
C LEU A 74 -7.41 0.80 -1.19
N MET A 75 -8.05 -0.12 -1.93
CA MET A 75 -8.13 -1.54 -1.59
C MET A 75 -7.42 -2.43 -2.59
N GLN A 76 -6.85 -3.51 -2.08
CA GLN A 76 -6.24 -4.56 -2.89
C GLN A 76 -6.84 -5.92 -2.59
N LYS A 77 -7.18 -6.64 -3.66
CA LYS A 77 -7.62 -8.03 -3.57
C LYS A 77 -6.42 -8.95 -3.62
N TRP A 78 -6.36 -9.93 -2.72
CA TRP A 78 -5.29 -10.92 -2.67
C TRP A 78 -5.85 -12.34 -2.53
N PRO A 79 -5.37 -13.33 -3.32
CA PRO A 79 -5.80 -14.71 -3.17
C PRO A 79 -5.37 -15.29 -1.81
N VAL A 80 -6.35 -15.69 -1.00
CA VAL A 80 -6.14 -16.17 0.39
C VAL A 80 -5.23 -17.39 0.51
N ARG A 81 -5.14 -18.23 -0.54
CA ARG A 81 -4.31 -19.44 -0.58
C ARG A 81 -2.88 -19.20 -1.05
N LYS A 82 -2.51 -17.97 -1.42
CA LYS A 82 -1.13 -17.62 -1.78
C LYS A 82 -0.60 -16.66 -0.73
N GLY A 83 0.52 -17.01 -0.10
CA GLY A 83 1.22 -16.10 0.80
C GLY A 83 1.56 -14.80 0.09
N ARG A 84 1.41 -13.66 0.78
CA ARG A 84 1.89 -12.38 0.25
C ARG A 84 3.42 -12.43 0.15
N PRO A 85 4.01 -12.02 -0.98
CA PRO A 85 5.45 -12.04 -1.16
C PRO A 85 6.10 -11.04 -0.21
N VAL A 86 7.25 -11.43 0.32
CA VAL A 86 8.09 -10.62 1.23
C VAL A 86 9.50 -10.55 0.66
N SER A 87 10.21 -9.44 0.92
CA SER A 87 11.56 -9.24 0.40
C SER A 87 12.55 -10.28 0.95
N LYS A 88 12.55 -10.51 2.27
CA LYS A 88 13.42 -11.48 2.93
C LYS A 88 12.75 -12.03 4.18
N ARG A 89 12.97 -13.32 4.46
CA ARG A 89 12.67 -13.93 5.76
C ARG A 89 13.87 -13.71 6.68
N LEU A 90 13.66 -12.91 7.73
CA LEU A 90 14.69 -12.66 8.74
C LEU A 90 14.70 -13.78 9.78
N ILE A 91 15.87 -14.00 10.38
CA ILE A 91 16.01 -14.89 11.55
C ILE A 91 15.45 -14.12 12.75
N PRO A 92 14.61 -14.74 13.61
CA PRO A 92 14.08 -14.07 14.79
C PRO A 92 15.19 -13.73 15.79
N GLU A 93 15.42 -12.45 16.04
CA GLU A 93 16.38 -11.95 17.03
C GLU A 93 15.68 -11.21 18.17
N GLU A 94 14.60 -10.48 17.86
CA GLU A 94 13.84 -9.70 18.84
C GLU A 94 12.68 -10.54 19.42
N PRO A 95 12.54 -10.62 20.75
CA PRO A 95 11.41 -11.29 21.38
C PRO A 95 10.14 -10.44 21.26
N LEU A 96 9.00 -11.09 21.01
CA LEU A 96 7.70 -10.43 21.10
C LEU A 96 7.31 -10.27 22.58
N ILE A 97 7.37 -9.05 23.11
CA ILE A 97 7.06 -8.78 24.52
C ILE A 97 5.57 -8.98 24.77
N THR A 98 5.21 -10.00 25.55
CA THR A 98 3.82 -10.35 25.88
C THR A 98 3.34 -9.77 27.21
N GLY A 99 4.26 -9.29 28.05
CA GLY A 99 3.96 -8.79 29.41
C GLY A 99 3.64 -9.90 30.42
N GLN A 100 3.69 -11.17 30.02
CA GLN A 100 3.48 -12.32 30.89
C GLN A 100 4.83 -12.98 31.23
N ARG A 101 5.03 -13.38 32.48
CA ARG A 101 6.31 -13.97 32.93
C ARG A 101 6.55 -15.41 32.47
N VAL A 102 5.50 -16.12 32.04
CA VAL A 102 5.54 -17.55 31.71
C VAL A 102 5.87 -17.79 30.22
N ILE A 103 5.75 -16.76 29.37
CA ILE A 103 5.99 -16.78 27.92
C ILE A 103 7.33 -16.12 27.63
#